data_AF-A0A3E0JDE2-F1
#
_entry.id   AF-A0A3E0JDE2-F1
#
_cell.length_a   1.000
_cell.length_b   1.000
_cell.length_c   1.000
_cell.angle_alpha   90.00
_cell.angle_beta   90.00
_cell.angle_gamma   90.00
#
_symmetry.space_group_name_H-M   'P 1'
#
loop_
_entity.id
_entity.type
_entity.pdbx_description
1 polymer ?
#
loop_
_entity_poly.entity_id
_entity_poly.type
_entity_poly.pdbx_seq_one_letter_code
_entity_poly.pdbx_strand_id
1 'polypeptide(L)'
;MKRSNRIAKLLTYCAFGIMGLGVIAFFVIILDQRFGTGVQGISVLISSLVTGVLFLSFAEVIHLLQGIHDQGTEHEAEEVDFTYEQNVEETAKVDPEDEREIRSFFKERDQKVGEIHPTDEPFIYIVDVDGRKRKVEAGGFTLKILE
;
A
#
# COMPACT_ATOMS: atom_id res chain seq x y z
N MET A 1 3.15 0.49 11.66
CA MET A 1 2.30 1.64 12.09
C MET A 1 1.68 2.26 10.85
N LYS A 2 0.34 2.24 10.68
CA LYS A 2 -0.32 2.86 9.50
C LYS A 2 0.09 4.34 9.38
N ARG A 3 0.88 4.70 8.37
CA ARG A 3 1.18 6.11 8.04
C ARG A 3 -0.14 6.79 7.72
N SER A 4 -0.65 7.56 8.68
CA SER A 4 -1.94 8.19 8.52
C SER A 4 -1.83 9.28 7.47
N ASN A 5 -2.67 9.22 6.43
CA ASN A 5 -2.57 10.18 5.36
C ASN A 5 -3.10 11.56 5.77
N ARG A 6 -2.16 12.47 6.05
CA ARG A 6 -2.45 13.82 6.55
C ARG A 6 -3.31 14.60 5.55
N ILE A 7 -3.09 14.40 4.25
CA ILE A 7 -3.83 15.08 3.18
C ILE A 7 -5.28 14.59 3.14
N ALA A 8 -5.51 13.27 3.10
CA ALA A 8 -6.85 12.71 3.12
C ALA A 8 -7.62 13.12 4.39
N LYS A 9 -6.98 13.03 5.57
CA LYS A 9 -7.58 13.51 6.83
C LYS A 9 -7.95 14.99 6.79
N LEU A 10 -7.09 15.85 6.25
CA LEU A 10 -7.36 17.28 6.13
C LEU A 10 -8.58 17.53 5.24
N LEU A 11 -8.67 16.85 4.09
CA LEU A 11 -9.81 16.94 3.18
C LEU A 11 -11.11 16.52 3.88
N THR A 12 -11.08 15.43 4.65
CA THR A 12 -12.22 14.98 5.45
C THR A 12 -12.65 16.02 6.48
N TYR A 13 -11.71 16.66 7.19
CA TYR A 13 -12.04 17.74 8.13
C TYR A 13 -12.64 18.95 7.41
N CYS A 14 -12.10 19.34 6.25
CA CYS A 14 -12.67 20.41 5.43
C CYS A 14 -14.11 20.07 4.98
N ALA A 15 -14.36 18.82 4.58
CA ALA A 15 -15.69 18.37 4.18
C ALA A 15 -16.71 18.54 5.31
N PHE A 16 -16.39 18.05 6.51
CA PHE A 16 -17.25 18.22 7.68
C PHE A 16 -17.42 19.69 8.09
N GLY A 17 -16.35 20.49 7.97
CA GLY A 17 -16.40 21.93 8.22
C GLY A 17 -17.37 22.65 7.28
N ILE A 18 -17.29 22.38 5.97
CA ILE A 18 -18.16 22.99 4.95
C ILE A 18 -19.61 22.55 5.16
N MET A 19 -19.85 21.26 5.42
CA MET A 19 -21.21 20.77 5.71
C MET A 19 -21.78 21.39 6.98
N GLY A 20 -21.00 21.45 8.06
CA GLY A 20 -21.41 22.05 9.33
C GLY A 20 -21.74 23.55 9.18
N LEU A 21 -20.88 24.31 8.49
CA LEU A 21 -21.13 25.72 8.20
C LEU A 21 -22.35 25.91 7.30
N GLY A 22 -22.57 25.03 6.33
CA GLY A 22 -23.74 25.05 5.46
C GLY A 22 -25.05 24.84 6.22
N VAL A 23 -25.07 23.90 7.17
CA VAL A 23 -26.22 23.69 8.05
C VAL A 23 -26.48 24.91 8.93
N ILE A 24 -25.44 25.51 9.52
CA ILE A 24 -25.59 26.74 10.33
C ILE A 24 -26.13 27.89 9.46
N ALA A 25 -25.55 28.09 8.28
CA ALA A 25 -26.00 29.12 7.34
C ALA A 25 -27.45 28.92 6.90
N PHE A 26 -27.87 27.67 6.67
CA PHE A 26 -29.26 27.34 6.38
C PHE A 26 -30.22 27.83 7.47
N PHE A 27 -29.92 27.55 8.74
CA PHE A 27 -30.74 28.01 9.86
C PHE A 27 -30.77 29.53 9.96
N VAL A 28 -29.62 30.20 9.81
CA VAL A 28 -29.55 31.68 9.82
C VAL A 28 -30.44 32.28 8.73
N ILE A 29 -30.41 31.73 7.52
CA ILE A 29 -31.19 32.24 6.37
C ILE A 29 -32.70 32.02 6.57
N ILE A 30 -33.11 30.84 7.06
CA ILE A 30 -34.54 30.56 7.29
C ILE A 30 -35.11 31.43 8.42
N LEU A 31 -34.32 31.74 9.44
CA LEU A 31 -34.76 32.56 10.57
C LEU A 31 -34.93 34.05 10.21
N ASP A 32 -34.34 34.53 9.11
CA ASP A 32 -34.43 35.94 8.68
C ASP A 32 -35.82 36.30 8.08
N GLN A 33 -36.75 35.35 7.93
CA GLN A 33 -38.17 35.53 7.52
C GLN A 33 -38.48 36.43 6.29
N ARG A 34 -37.49 36.81 5.48
CA ARG A 34 -37.73 37.58 4.24
C ARG A 34 -38.36 36.71 3.16
N PHE A 35 -39.20 37.31 2.32
CA PHE A 35 -39.75 36.62 1.15
C PHE A 35 -38.61 36.08 0.26
N GLY A 36 -38.61 34.76 0.02
CA GLY A 36 -37.62 34.08 -0.83
C GLY A 36 -36.45 33.39 -0.10
N THR A 37 -36.29 33.60 1.22
CA THR A 37 -35.18 33.00 2.00
C THR A 37 -35.25 31.48 2.09
N GLY A 38 -36.44 30.88 2.00
CA GLY A 38 -36.59 29.41 2.00
C GLY A 38 -35.87 28.73 0.84
N VAL A 39 -36.01 29.26 -0.38
CA VAL A 39 -35.33 28.73 -1.57
C VAL A 39 -33.81 28.94 -1.47
N GLN A 40 -33.40 30.12 -1.01
CA GLN A 40 -31.99 30.44 -0.83
C GLN A 40 -31.32 29.56 0.24
N GLY A 41 -32.00 29.32 1.37
CA GLY A 41 -31.52 28.43 2.41
C GLY A 41 -31.35 27.01 1.89
N ILE A 42 -32.38 26.45 1.24
CA ILE A 42 -32.32 25.10 0.67
C ILE A 42 -31.18 24.99 -0.36
N SER A 43 -30.99 26.01 -1.21
CA SER A 43 -29.88 26.05 -2.16
C SER A 43 -28.52 25.99 -1.45
N VAL A 44 -28.31 26.79 -0.41
CA VAL A 44 -27.07 26.81 0.38
C VAL A 44 -26.82 25.46 1.05
N LEU A 45 -27.86 24.84 1.62
CA LEU A 45 -27.78 23.52 2.23
C LEU A 45 -27.35 22.46 1.20
N ILE A 46 -28.03 22.39 0.06
CA ILE A 46 -27.71 21.43 -0.99
C ILE A 46 -26.30 21.66 -1.53
N SER A 47 -25.91 22.90 -1.83
CA SER A 47 -24.57 23.22 -2.29
C SER A 47 -23.50 22.78 -1.28
N SER A 48 -23.70 23.06 0.01
CA SER A 48 -22.75 22.66 1.05
C SER A 48 -22.62 21.14 1.20
N LEU A 49 -23.73 20.41 1.08
CA LEU A 49 -23.75 18.94 1.11
C LEU A 49 -23.05 18.35 -0.11
N VAL A 50 -23.37 18.84 -1.31
CA VAL A 50 -22.74 18.38 -2.56
C VAL A 50 -21.23 18.63 -2.52
N THR A 51 -20.82 19.83 -2.11
CA THR A 51 -19.38 20.13 -1.94
C THR A 51 -18.75 19.23 -0.88
N GLY A 52 -19.40 19.03 0.27
CA GLY A 52 -18.89 18.13 1.30
C GLY A 52 -18.69 16.70 0.81
N VAL A 53 -19.66 16.15 0.09
CA VAL A 53 -19.58 14.80 -0.49
C VAL A 53 -18.44 14.71 -1.51
N LEU A 54 -18.26 15.71 -2.37
CA LEU A 54 -17.15 15.74 -3.33
C LEU A 54 -15.78 15.71 -2.62
N PHE A 55 -15.62 16.49 -1.54
CA PHE A 55 -14.39 16.47 -0.75
C PHE A 55 -14.15 15.11 -0.08
N LEU A 56 -15.21 14.44 0.43
CA LEU A 56 -15.08 13.07 0.95
C LEU A 56 -14.66 12.08 -0.14
N SER A 57 -15.27 12.16 -1.32
CA SER A 57 -14.89 11.30 -2.45
C SER A 57 -13.43 11.49 -2.86
N PHE A 58 -12.96 12.74 -2.92
CA PHE A 58 -11.55 13.01 -3.20
C PHE A 58 -10.61 12.54 -2.09
N ALA A 59 -11.02 12.65 -0.82
CA ALA A 59 -10.24 12.13 0.30
C ALA A 59 -10.01 10.62 0.16
N GLU A 60 -11.07 9.88 -0.22
CA GLU A 60 -11.02 8.43 -0.40
C GLU A 60 -10.15 8.03 -1.61
N VAL A 61 -10.32 8.72 -2.74
CA VAL A 61 -9.49 8.50 -3.94
C VAL A 61 -8.02 8.76 -3.63
N ILE A 62 -7.69 9.84 -2.91
CA ILE A 62 -6.32 10.15 -2.50
C ILE A 62 -5.80 9.08 -1.55
N HIS A 63 -6.62 8.61 -0.60
CA HIS A 63 -6.22 7.55 0.32
C HIS A 63 -5.87 6.25 -0.42
N LEU A 64 -6.67 5.88 -1.41
CA LEU A 64 -6.42 4.72 -2.27
C LEU A 64 -5.16 4.88 -3.11
N LEU A 65 -4.98 6.04 -3.76
CA LEU A 65 -3.79 6.33 -4.56
C LEU A 65 -2.52 6.30 -3.72
N GLN A 66 -2.59 6.79 -2.48
CA GLN A 66 -1.45 6.73 -1.57
C GLN A 66 -1.20 5.31 -1.06
N GLY A 67 -2.23 4.49 -0.89
CA GLY A 67 -2.05 3.06 -0.62
C GLY A 67 -1.30 2.35 -1.75
N ILE A 68 -1.62 2.67 -3.01
CA ILE A 68 -0.90 2.12 -4.18
C ILE A 68 0.53 2.67 -4.25
N HIS A 69 0.73 3.97 -4.00
CA HIS A 69 2.05 4.58 -3.99
C HIS A 69 2.95 3.96 -2.91
N ASP A 70 2.41 3.78 -1.69
CA ASP A 70 3.13 3.22 -0.55
C ASP A 70 3.48 1.74 -0.80
N GLN A 71 2.62 0.96 -1.47
CA GLN A 71 2.97 -0.40 -1.95
C GLN A 71 4.15 -0.41 -2.95
N GLY A 72 4.30 0.65 -3.74
CA GLY A 72 5.46 0.83 -4.63
C GLY A 72 6.72 1.35 -3.93
N THR A 73 6.61 1.88 -2.70
CA THR A 73 7.73 2.43 -1.92
C THR A 73 8.14 1.59 -0.71
N GLU A 74 7.35 0.61 -0.26
CA GLU A 74 7.73 -0.43 0.71
C GLU A 74 8.68 -1.49 0.12
N HIS A 75 9.52 -1.12 -0.84
CA HIS A 75 10.70 -1.89 -1.28
C HIS A 75 12.01 -1.15 -1.00
N GLU A 76 12.03 -0.25 -0.01
CA GLU A 76 13.22 -0.17 0.84
C GLU A 76 13.26 -1.47 1.64
N ALA A 77 13.95 -2.45 1.07
CA ALA A 77 14.30 -3.69 1.73
C ALA A 77 14.77 -3.34 3.14
N GLU A 78 14.07 -3.84 4.17
CA GLU A 78 14.76 -4.10 5.41
C GLU A 78 15.99 -4.92 5.00
N GLU A 79 17.18 -4.40 5.26
CA GLU A 79 18.37 -5.23 5.29
C GLU A 79 18.09 -6.25 6.39
N VAL A 80 17.46 -7.36 6.01
CA VAL A 80 17.40 -8.56 6.83
C VAL A 80 18.87 -8.89 7.05
N ASP A 81 19.34 -8.65 8.28
CA ASP A 81 20.64 -9.07 8.72
C ASP A 81 20.61 -10.61 8.75
N PHE A 82 20.96 -11.21 7.62
CA PHE A 82 21.23 -12.63 7.50
C PHE A 82 22.57 -12.91 8.20
N THR A 83 22.66 -12.62 9.50
CA THR A 83 23.71 -13.14 10.35
C THR A 83 23.55 -14.65 10.40
N TYR A 84 24.45 -15.32 9.69
CA TYR A 84 24.62 -16.75 9.69
C TYR A 84 24.87 -17.23 11.13
N GLU A 85 23.92 -17.94 11.75
CA GLU A 85 24.33 -18.98 12.69
C GLU A 85 24.93 -20.10 11.84
N GLN A 86 26.25 -19.99 11.67
CA GLN A 86 27.10 -20.93 10.95
C GLN A 86 27.09 -22.28 11.68
N ASN A 87 26.02 -23.05 11.52
CA ASN A 87 25.96 -24.41 12.05
C ASN A 87 25.06 -25.33 11.22
N VAL A 88 25.11 -25.17 9.90
CA VAL A 88 24.56 -26.14 8.96
C VAL A 88 25.72 -26.72 8.20
N GLU A 89 25.96 -28.01 8.43
CA GLU A 89 27.01 -28.81 7.84
C GLU A 89 27.12 -28.55 6.33
N GLU A 90 28.34 -28.29 5.88
CA GLU A 90 28.74 -28.33 4.48
C GLU A 90 28.30 -29.66 3.87
N THR A 91 27.12 -29.74 3.23
CA THR A 91 26.78 -30.76 2.18
C THR A 91 25.33 -30.74 1.69
N ALA A 92 24.48 -29.78 2.05
CA ALA A 92 23.23 -29.63 1.30
C ALA A 92 23.57 -29.16 -0.13
N LYS A 93 23.57 -30.08 -1.11
CA LYS A 93 23.69 -29.73 -2.52
C LYS A 93 22.34 -29.20 -2.97
N VAL A 94 22.32 -28.02 -3.59
CA VAL A 94 21.13 -27.49 -4.25
C VAL A 94 20.68 -28.50 -5.30
N ASP A 95 19.38 -28.81 -5.31
CA ASP A 95 18.83 -29.69 -6.34
C ASP A 95 18.97 -29.02 -7.72
N PRO A 96 19.55 -29.69 -8.73
CA PRO A 96 19.71 -29.10 -10.06
C PRO A 96 18.38 -28.77 -10.75
N GLU A 97 17.25 -29.35 -10.33
CA GLU A 97 15.92 -28.99 -10.80
C GLU A 97 15.46 -27.65 -10.22
N ASP A 98 15.62 -27.49 -8.90
CA ASP A 98 15.30 -26.26 -8.18
C ASP A 98 16.20 -25.10 -8.62
N GLU A 99 17.50 -25.34 -8.84
CA GLU A 99 18.42 -24.33 -9.37
C GLU A 99 17.95 -23.80 -10.74
N ARG A 100 17.50 -24.70 -11.62
CA ARG A 100 16.98 -24.31 -12.94
C ARG A 100 15.69 -23.51 -12.81
N GLU A 101 14.81 -23.89 -11.90
CA GLU A 101 13.57 -23.16 -11.63
C GLU A 101 13.87 -21.74 -11.13
N ILE A 102 14.73 -21.62 -10.12
CA ILE A 102 15.20 -20.34 -9.55
C ILE A 102 15.79 -19.44 -10.64
N ARG A 103 16.73 -19.95 -11.42
CA ARG A 103 17.37 -19.17 -12.48
C ARG A 103 16.39 -18.74 -13.56
N SER A 104 15.43 -19.59 -13.92
CA SER A 104 14.43 -19.28 -14.95
C SER A 104 13.46 -18.19 -14.47
N PHE A 105 12.98 -18.30 -13.24
CA PHE A 105 12.05 -17.33 -12.64
C PHE A 105 12.61 -15.91 -12.58
N PHE A 106 13.89 -15.76 -12.20
CA PHE A 106 14.54 -14.46 -12.13
C PHE A 106 15.00 -13.95 -13.51
N LYS A 107 15.36 -14.85 -14.43
CA LYS A 107 15.70 -14.49 -15.81
C LYS A 107 14.51 -13.91 -16.59
N GLU A 108 13.30 -14.44 -16.38
CA GLU A 108 12.07 -13.88 -16.97
C GLU A 108 11.79 -12.43 -16.51
N ARG A 109 12.35 -12.04 -15.36
CA ARG A 109 12.23 -10.70 -14.77
C ARG A 109 13.44 -9.80 -15.02
N ASP A 110 14.35 -10.23 -15.91
CA ASP A 110 15.61 -9.54 -16.23
C ASP A 110 16.52 -9.30 -15.00
N GLN A 111 16.47 -10.21 -14.02
CA GLN A 111 17.26 -10.14 -12.78
C GLN A 111 18.43 -11.13 -12.82
N LYS A 112 19.59 -10.75 -12.26
CA LYS A 112 20.78 -11.62 -12.20
C LYS A 112 20.81 -12.43 -10.92
N VAL A 113 20.82 -13.75 -11.06
CA VAL A 113 21.00 -14.70 -9.96
C VAL A 113 22.48 -14.98 -9.74
N GLY A 114 22.97 -14.62 -8.56
CA GLY A 114 24.30 -14.94 -8.05
C GLY A 114 24.34 -16.33 -7.40
N GLU A 115 24.75 -16.37 -6.13
CA GLU A 115 24.85 -17.59 -5.33
C GLU A 115 23.48 -18.04 -4.79
N ILE A 116 23.28 -19.36 -4.73
CA ILE A 116 22.09 -19.99 -4.16
C ILE A 116 22.56 -20.85 -2.98
N HIS A 117 22.06 -20.54 -1.79
CA HIS A 117 22.38 -21.22 -0.54
C HIS A 117 21.13 -21.98 -0.06
N PRO A 118 21.22 -23.29 0.19
CA PRO A 118 20.11 -24.03 0.80
C PRO A 118 19.91 -23.60 2.26
N THR A 119 18.69 -23.75 2.76
CA THR A 119 18.36 -23.54 4.18
C THR A 119 18.05 -24.86 4.87
N ASP A 120 17.84 -24.83 6.19
CA ASP A 120 17.41 -25.99 6.99
C ASP A 120 15.97 -26.43 6.67
N GLU A 121 15.21 -25.57 5.99
CA GLU A 121 13.86 -25.87 5.56
C GLU A 121 13.89 -26.50 4.16
N PRO A 122 13.19 -27.64 3.94
CA PRO A 122 13.16 -28.28 2.63
C PRO A 122 12.51 -27.35 1.61
N PHE A 123 13.01 -27.37 0.37
CA PHE A 123 12.50 -26.55 -0.74
C PHE A 123 12.74 -25.05 -0.58
N ILE A 124 13.46 -24.61 0.45
CA ILE A 124 13.69 -23.19 0.73
C ILE A 124 15.18 -22.86 0.55
N TYR A 125 15.42 -21.81 -0.23
CA TYR A 125 16.74 -21.35 -0.64
C TYR A 125 16.90 -19.85 -0.40
N ILE A 126 18.11 -19.41 -0.06
CA ILE A 126 18.51 -18.00 -0.03
C ILE A 126 19.31 -17.73 -1.30
N VAL A 127 18.82 -16.81 -2.11
CA VAL A 127 19.37 -16.50 -3.44
C VAL A 127 19.85 -15.06 -3.45
N ASP A 128 21.07 -14.83 -3.90
CA ASP A 128 21.55 -13.48 -4.22
C ASP A 128 20.97 -13.05 -5.58
N VAL A 129 20.13 -12.01 -5.58
CA VAL A 129 19.52 -11.44 -6.78
C VAL A 129 19.89 -9.96 -6.85
N ASP A 130 20.68 -9.58 -7.86
CA ASP A 130 21.15 -8.21 -8.08
C ASP A 130 21.85 -7.59 -6.83
N GLY A 131 22.57 -8.40 -6.06
CA GLY A 131 23.28 -7.97 -4.84
C GLY A 131 22.39 -7.92 -3.59
N ARG A 132 21.13 -8.40 -3.67
CA ARG A 132 20.22 -8.51 -2.54
C ARG A 132 19.87 -9.98 -2.31
N LYS A 133 20.06 -10.44 -1.07
CA LYS A 133 19.64 -11.79 -0.65
C LYS A 133 18.12 -11.85 -0.55
N ARG A 134 17.52 -12.88 -1.14
CA ARG A 134 16.07 -13.16 -1.09
C ARG A 134 15.84 -14.61 -0.69
N LYS A 135 14.86 -14.86 0.16
CA LYS A 135 14.40 -16.22 0.50
C LYS A 135 13.38 -16.66 -0.55
N VAL A 136 13.53 -17.86 -1.09
CA VAL A 136 12.64 -18.41 -2.13
C VAL A 136 12.29 -19.87 -1.81
N GLU A 137 11.09 -20.27 -2.20
CA GLU A 137 10.61 -21.65 -2.15
C GLU A 137 10.54 -22.21 -3.58
N ALA A 138 11.28 -23.27 -3.87
CA ALA A 138 11.35 -23.96 -5.17
C ALA A 138 10.90 -25.42 -5.03
N GLY A 139 10.17 -25.97 -6.01
CA GLY A 139 9.59 -27.33 -5.91
C GLY A 139 8.07 -27.39 -5.67
N GLY A 140 7.42 -26.25 -5.38
CA GLY A 140 5.99 -26.08 -5.66
C GLY A 140 5.78 -25.80 -7.15
N PHE A 141 4.60 -26.06 -7.72
CA PHE A 141 4.28 -25.80 -9.13
C PHE A 141 4.64 -24.39 -9.67
N THR A 142 4.98 -23.44 -8.79
CA THR A 142 5.50 -22.13 -9.12
C THR A 142 6.41 -21.66 -7.99
N LEU A 143 7.63 -21.25 -8.31
CA LEU A 143 8.55 -20.59 -7.38
C LEU A 143 7.88 -19.39 -6.68
N LYS A 144 8.02 -19.34 -5.35
CA LYS A 144 7.53 -18.25 -4.51
C LYS A 144 8.68 -17.52 -3.85
N ILE A 145 8.64 -16.19 -3.85
CA ILE A 145 9.53 -15.39 -3.01
C ILE A 145 8.88 -15.32 -1.63
N LEU A 146 9.64 -15.69 -0.61
CA LEU A 146 9.24 -15.57 0.79
C LEU A 146 9.79 -14.23 1.31
N GLU A 147 8.90 -13.34 1.74
CA GLU A 147 9.22 -12.04 2.37
C GLU A 147 9.82 -12.24 3.77
#